data_AF-A0A1M7SG67-F1
#
_entry.id   AF-A0A1M7SG67-F1
#
_cell.length_a   1.000
_cell.length_b   1.000
_cell.length_c   1.000
_cell.angle_alpha   90.00
_cell.angle_beta   90.00
_cell.angle_gamma   90.00
#
_symmetry.space_group_name_H-M   'P 1'
#
loop_
_entity.id
_entity.type
_entity.pdbx_description
1 polymer ?
#
loop_
_entity_poly.entity_id
_entity_poly.type
_entity_poly.pdbx_seq_one_letter_code
_entity_poly.pdbx_strand_id
1 'polypeptide(L)' 'MIDYFALALGHALMAIALLRLVLRDDLDADPLLEGMKSEQERNRLAAIEARRSAARQALGKDRDAQGTADIGDTHPG' A
#
# COMPACT_ATOMS: atom_id res chain seq x y z
N MET A 1 -16.36 53.57 -21.11
CA MET A 1 -15.31 52.82 -21.84
C MET A 1 -14.57 52.01 -20.80
N ILE A 2 -14.61 50.68 -20.90
CA ILE A 2 -13.92 49.82 -19.93
C ILE A 2 -12.43 49.78 -20.25
N ASP A 3 -11.58 49.80 -19.23
CA ASP A 3 -10.15 49.69 -19.43
C ASP A 3 -9.77 48.22 -19.67
N TYR A 4 -9.59 47.87 -20.94
CA TYR A 4 -9.18 46.54 -21.36
C TYR A 4 -7.81 46.14 -20.83
N PHE A 5 -6.95 47.12 -20.51
CA PHE A 5 -5.63 46.84 -19.95
C PHE A 5 -5.75 46.27 -18.54
N ALA A 6 -6.56 46.91 -17.68
CA ALA A 6 -6.82 46.42 -16.33
C ALA A 6 -7.48 45.03 -16.35
N LEU A 7 -8.42 44.81 -17.27
CA LEU A 7 -9.08 43.52 -17.44
C LEU A 7 -8.08 42.43 -17.87
N ALA A 8 -7.28 42.69 -18.90
CA ALA A 8 -6.29 41.74 -19.40
C ALA A 8 -5.23 41.43 -18.35
N LEU A 9 -4.75 42.44 -17.61
CA LEU A 9 -3.77 42.27 -16.54
C LEU A 9 -4.32 41.40 -15.41
N GLY A 10 -5.56 41.64 -14.96
CA GLY A 10 -6.21 40.81 -13.94
C GLY A 10 -6.32 39.35 -14.37
N HIS A 11 -6.70 39.10 -15.62
CA HIS A 11 -6.78 37.74 -16.17
C HIS A 11 -5.41 37.07 -16.29
N ALA A 12 -4.39 37.80 -16.75
CA ALA A 12 -3.02 37.28 -16.83
C ALA A 12 -2.48 36.89 -15.45
N LEU A 13 -2.68 37.74 -14.44
CA LEU A 13 -2.27 37.46 -13.07
C LEU A 13 -3.01 36.25 -12.50
N MET A 14 -4.31 36.13 -12.75
CA MET A 14 -5.09 34.96 -12.34
C MET A 14 -4.61 33.68 -13.03
N ALA A 15 -4.36 33.72 -14.35
CA ALA A 15 -3.85 32.57 -15.09
C ALA A 15 -2.49 32.11 -14.56
N ILE A 16 -1.57 33.05 -14.26
CA ILE A 16 -0.26 32.73 -13.67
C ILE A 16 -0.42 32.14 -12.27
N ALA A 17 -1.32 32.68 -11.44
CA ALA A 17 -1.58 32.17 -10.10
C ALA A 17 -2.11 30.72 -10.14
N LEU A 18 -3.06 30.44 -11.05
CA LEU A 18 -3.60 29.10 -11.26
C LEU A 18 -2.54 28.13 -11.79
N LEU A 19 -1.73 28.56 -12.76
CA LEU A 19 -0.62 27.77 -13.27
C LEU A 19 0.36 27.41 -12.15
N ARG A 20 0.76 28.39 -11.34
CA ARG A 20 1.64 28.14 -10.19
C ARG A 20 1.03 27.22 -9.15
N LEU A 21 -0.28 27.31 -8.92
CA LEU A 21 -0.96 26.43 -7.98
C LEU A 21 -0.95 24.99 -8.48
N VAL A 22 -1.31 24.75 -9.74
CA VAL A 22 -1.35 23.39 -10.33
C VAL A 22 0.04 22.75 -10.40
N LEU A 23 1.09 23.53 -10.68
CA LEU A 23 2.47 23.03 -10.69
C LEU A 23 3.13 22.95 -9.30
N ARG A 24 2.40 23.23 -8.21
CA ARG A 24 2.96 23.17 -6.87
C ARG A 24 3.02 21.71 -6.41
N ASP A 25 4.24 21.22 -6.17
CA ASP A 25 4.50 19.83 -5.76
C ASP A 25 3.72 19.42 -4.49
N ASP A 26 3.56 20.34 -3.53
CA ASP A 26 2.84 20.08 -2.28
C ASP A 26 1.32 20.23 -2.39
N LEU A 27 0.75 20.46 -3.58
CA LEU A 27 -0.71 20.61 -3.72
C LEU A 27 -1.45 19.28 -3.54
N ASP A 28 -0.86 18.19 -4.04
CA ASP A 28 -1.43 16.83 -3.96
C ASP A 28 -0.87 16.02 -2.78
N ALA A 29 0.06 16.61 -2.01
CA ALA A 29 0.62 16.00 -0.80
C ALA A 29 -0.36 16.17 0.36
N ASP A 30 -1.25 15.19 0.54
CA ASP A 30 -2.13 15.10 1.71
C ASP A 30 -1.49 14.19 2.79
N PRO A 31 -1.12 14.72 3.97
CA PRO A 31 -0.52 13.94 5.06
C PRO A 31 -1.40 12.77 5.52
N LEU A 32 -2.72 12.90 5.44
CA LEU A 32 -3.65 11.83 5.83
C LEU A 32 -3.61 10.68 4.82
N LEU A 33 -3.57 11.00 3.52
CA LEU A 33 -3.44 10.00 2.46
C LEU A 33 -2.11 9.27 2.53
N GLU A 34 -1.03 9.96 2.89
CA GLU A 34 0.28 9.34 3.10
C GLU A 34 0.27 8.37 4.29
N GLY A 35 -0.37 8.76 5.38
CA GLY A 35 -0.62 7.89 6.54
C GLY A 35 -1.38 6.62 6.16
N MET A 36 -2.48 6.76 5.41
CA MET A 36 -3.28 5.62 4.93
C MET A 36 -2.52 4.70 3.99
N LYS A 37 -1.70 5.24 3.06
CA LYS A 37 -0.83 4.43 2.18
C LYS A 37 0.18 3.62 2.99
N SER A 38 0.82 4.25 3.98
CA SER A 38 1.78 3.56 4.86
C SER A 38 1.14 2.42 5.64
N GLU A 39 -0.09 2.62 6.12
CA GLU A 39 -0.83 1.60 6.87
C GLU A 39 -1.28 0.45 5.98
N GLN A 40 -1.76 0.74 4.76
CA GLN A 40 -2.07 -0.28 3.77
C GLN A 40 -0.85 -1.14 3.42
N GLU A 41 0.32 -0.52 3.23
CA GLU A 41 1.54 -1.27 2.90
C GLU A 41 1.97 -2.18 4.05
N ARG A 42 1.94 -1.68 5.29
CA ARG A 42 2.19 -2.51 6.49
C ARG A 42 1.23 -3.69 6.58
N ASN A 43 -0.05 -3.46 6.34
CA ASN A 43 -1.07 -4.52 6.41
C ASN A 43 -0.88 -5.55 5.29
N ARG A 44 -0.49 -5.11 4.09
CA ARG A 44 -0.13 -5.99 2.97
C ARG A 44 1.06 -6.88 3.30
N LEU A 45 2.13 -6.32 3.84
CA LEU A 45 3.32 -7.07 4.25
C LEU A 45 2.99 -8.09 5.35
N ALA A 46 2.22 -7.67 6.36
CA ALA A 46 1.76 -8.55 7.43
C ALA A 46 0.90 -9.71 6.90
N ALA A 47 0.00 -9.46 5.94
CA ALA A 47 -0.81 -10.49 5.31
C ALA A 47 0.03 -11.49 4.50
N ILE A 48 1.09 -11.03 3.82
CA ILE A 48 2.03 -11.89 3.10
C ILE A 48 2.78 -12.80 4.08
N GLU A 49 3.26 -12.24 5.19
CA GLU A 49 3.98 -12.99 6.21
C GLU A 49 3.09 -14.02 6.91
N ALA A 50 1.85 -13.65 7.25
CA ALA A 50 0.86 -14.56 7.81
C ALA A 50 0.53 -15.72 6.86
N ARG A 51 0.42 -15.47 5.55
CA ARG A 51 0.22 -16.53 4.55
C ARG A 51 1.44 -17.46 4.48
N ARG A 52 2.64 -16.91 4.53
CA ARG A 52 3.88 -17.70 4.48
C ARG A 52 4.05 -18.57 5.72
N SER A 53 3.74 -18.05 6.90
CA SER A 53 3.81 -18.82 8.14
C SER A 53 2.75 -19.92 8.18
N ALA A 54 1.53 -19.64 7.73
CA ALA A 54 0.47 -20.65 7.60
C ALA A 54 0.85 -21.79 6.63
N ALA A 55 1.47 -21.46 5.48
CA ALA A 55 1.95 -22.48 4.54
C ALA A 55 3.05 -23.38 5.14
N ARG A 56 3.95 -22.81 5.95
CA ARG A 56 4.97 -23.59 6.67
C ARG A 56 4.37 -24.51 7.72
N GLN A 57 3.35 -24.04 8.44
CA GLN A 57 2.65 -24.86 9.44
C GLN A 57 1.89 -26.01 8.80
N ALA A 58 1.25 -25.79 7.65
CA ALA A 58 0.61 -26.87 6.89
C ALA A 58 1.60 -27.96 6.48
N LEU A 59 2.76 -27.59 5.92
CA LEU A 59 3.81 -28.56 5.57
C LEU A 59 4.41 -29.28 6.78
N GLY A 60 4.56 -28.60 7.92
CA GLY A 60 5.06 -29.24 9.15
C GLY A 60 4.07 -30.26 9.70
N LYS A 61 2.78 -29.92 9.71
CA LYS A 61 1.70 -30.79 10.19
C LYS A 61 1.56 -32.07 9.36
N ASP A 62 1.75 -31.99 8.05
CA ASP A 62 1.73 -33.17 7.17
C ASP A 62 2.92 -34.12 7.44
N ARG A 63 4.10 -33.58 7.78
CA ARG A 63 5.28 -34.39 8.13
C ARG A 63 5.14 -35.06 9.50
N ASP A 64 4.58 -34.35 10.47
CA ASP A 64 4.34 -34.89 11.82
C ASP A 64 3.28 -36.00 11.76
N ALA A 65 2.23 -35.84 10.94
CA ALA A 65 1.23 -36.88 10.72
C ALA A 65 1.80 -38.13 10.02
N GLN A 66 2.69 -37.96 9.04
CA GLN A 66 3.35 -39.07 8.34
C GLN A 66 4.33 -39.83 9.24
N GLY A 67 5.08 -39.13 10.10
CA GLY A 67 6.03 -39.74 11.04
C GLY A 67 5.38 -40.54 12.16
N THR A 68 4.15 -40.20 12.57
CA THR A 68 3.40 -41.00 13.56
C THR A 68 2.75 -42.26 12.98
N ALA A 69 2.51 -42.31 11.67
CA ALA A 69 1.92 -43.49 11.01
C ALA A 69 2.95 -44.61 10.74
N ASP A 70 4.23 -44.26 10.58
CA ASP A 70 5.32 -45.19 10.26
C ASP A 70 5.89 -45.92 11.50
N ILE A 71 5.73 -45.35 12.69
CA ILE A 71 6.27 -45.93 13.95
C ILE A 71 5.36 -47.05 14.51
N GLY A 72 4.14 -47.23 14.00
CA GLY A 72 3.15 -48.17 14.53
C GLY A 72 3.28 -49.64 14.12
N ASP A 73 4.07 -49.97 13.09
CA ASP A 73 3.91 -51.26 12.36
C ASP A 73 5.13 -52.19 12.37
N THR A 74 6.08 -52.00 13.30
CA THR A 74 7.21 -52.95 13.46
C THR A 74 7.04 -53.82 14.70
N HIS A 75 6.21 -54.86 14.57
CA HIS A 75 6.14 -55.97 15.53
C HIS A 75 7.00 -57.14 15.01
N PRO A 76 8.15 -57.48 15.64
CA PRO A 76 8.89 -58.69 15.32
C PRO A 76 8.31 -59.87 16.12
N GLY A 77 7.68 -60.81 15.42
CA GLY A 77 7.22 -62.09 15.95
C GLY A 77 7.63 -63.22 15.00
#